data_AF-A0A5B0FP04-F1
#
_entry.id   AF-A0A5B0FP04-F1
#
_cell.length_a   1.000
_cell.length_b   1.000
_cell.length_c   1.000
_cell.angle_alpha   90.00
_cell.angle_beta   90.00
_cell.angle_gamma   90.00
#
_symmetry.space_group_name_H-M   'P 1'
#
loop_
_entity.id
_entity.type
_entity.pdbx_description
1 polymer ?
#
loop_
_entity_poly.entity_id
_entity_poly.type
_entity_poly.pdbx_seq_one_letter_code
_entity_poly.pdbx_strand_id
1 'polypeptide(L)'
;MEPDNHKKSKIGKYIVYILLIGAAVGIAMHFLKPEPVDTASNRNMTLFIKNKIIDIDKKLNTGEDETDIATRISWHKSNTALYNEVKNSHDKTIDGQRKELEEKIVQVQTKEFPRLRDAYVASKTEVLGQEHIAISLSGDKKDILTFTGQMFEPKKTQKDFMKNIHEIVYDLRFKKIVYKWSESQKDIADYEIDSKKDTEI
;
A
#
# COMPACT_ATOMS: atom_id res chain seq x y z
N MET A 1 61.45 43.53 38.59
CA MET A 1 61.35 42.05 38.47
C MET A 1 59.89 41.68 38.64
N GLU A 2 59.32 41.10 37.60
CA GLU A 2 57.88 40.87 37.38
C GLU A 2 57.22 39.89 38.38
N PRO A 3 55.90 40.04 38.64
CA PRO A 3 55.11 39.00 39.30
C PRO A 3 54.68 37.93 38.30
N ASP A 4 55.13 36.70 38.55
CA ASP A 4 54.85 35.50 37.77
C ASP A 4 53.39 35.06 37.94
N ASN A 5 52.60 35.22 36.88
CA ASN A 5 51.15 35.11 36.88
C ASN A 5 50.68 34.00 35.94
N HIS A 6 51.02 32.73 36.18
CA HIS A 6 50.44 31.62 35.39
C HIS A 6 50.33 30.29 36.15
N LYS A 7 49.33 30.16 37.04
CA LYS A 7 48.90 28.84 37.57
C LYS A 7 47.39 28.71 37.76
N LYS A 8 46.58 29.27 36.84
CA LYS A 8 45.10 29.14 36.83
C LYS A 8 44.49 28.67 35.50
N SER A 9 45.20 27.85 34.69
CA SER A 9 44.72 27.48 33.33
C SER A 9 44.35 25.98 33.14
N LYS A 10 44.77 25.06 34.02
CA LYS A 10 44.56 23.62 33.79
C LYS A 10 43.33 23.05 34.50
N ILE A 11 42.99 23.52 35.71
CA ILE A 11 41.86 22.99 36.50
C ILE A 11 40.51 23.36 35.88
N GLY A 12 40.37 24.59 35.35
CA GLY A 12 39.15 25.03 34.67
C GLY A 12 38.83 24.22 33.41
N LYS A 13 39.85 23.78 32.66
CA LYS A 13 39.65 22.96 31.45
C LYS A 13 39.08 21.57 31.79
N TYR A 14 39.57 20.92 32.85
CA TYR A 14 39.05 19.61 33.25
C TYR A 14 37.61 19.67 33.74
N ILE A 15 37.23 20.73 34.47
CA ILE A 15 35.84 20.92 34.92
C ILE A 15 34.91 21.15 33.71
N VAL A 16 35.34 21.92 32.72
CA VAL A 16 34.58 22.13 31.47
C VAL A 16 34.42 20.83 30.68
N TYR A 17 35.47 19.99 30.57
CA TYR A 17 35.36 18.69 29.90
C TYR A 17 34.39 17.74 30.60
N ILE A 18 34.39 17.69 31.94
CA ILE A 18 33.45 16.85 32.70
C ILE A 18 32.01 17.33 32.50
N LEU A 19 31.76 18.63 32.49
CA LEU A 19 30.43 19.20 32.22
C LEU A 19 29.97 18.92 30.79
N LEU A 20 30.86 19.02 29.80
CA LEU A 20 30.53 18.71 28.41
C LEU A 20 30.25 17.23 28.17
N ILE A 21 31.00 16.33 28.81
CA ILE A 21 30.74 14.88 28.76
C ILE A 21 29.43 14.55 29.45
N GLY A 22 29.14 15.13 30.61
CA GLY A 22 27.85 14.97 31.31
C GLY A 22 26.67 15.46 30.48
N ALA A 23 26.82 16.61 29.79
CA ALA A 23 25.81 17.14 28.89
C ALA A 23 25.60 16.25 27.66
N ALA A 24 26.67 15.75 27.04
CA ALA A 24 26.58 14.85 25.89
C ALA A 24 25.90 13.52 26.25
N VAL A 25 26.20 12.96 27.43
CA VAL A 25 25.56 11.73 27.94
C VAL A 25 24.09 11.97 28.32
N GLY A 26 23.77 13.12 28.92
CA GLY A 26 22.39 13.51 29.22
C GLY A 26 21.54 13.71 27.97
N ILE A 27 22.10 14.36 26.93
CA ILE A 27 21.46 14.55 25.64
C ILE A 27 21.28 13.20 24.93
N ALA A 28 22.30 12.33 24.91
CA ALA A 28 22.19 11.00 24.34
C ALA A 28 21.09 10.16 25.05
N MET A 29 21.03 10.19 26.38
CA MET A 29 19.97 9.51 27.13
C MET A 29 18.58 10.14 26.91
N HIS A 30 18.49 11.44 26.69
CA HIS A 30 17.23 12.12 26.38
C HIS A 30 16.71 11.73 24.99
N PHE A 31 17.58 11.62 23.99
CA PHE A 31 17.20 11.22 22.63
C PHE A 31 17.06 9.69 22.44
N LEU A 32 17.65 8.89 23.33
CA LEU A 32 17.52 7.43 23.33
C LEU A 32 16.41 6.92 24.27
N LYS A 33 15.79 7.78 25.08
CA LYS A 33 14.60 7.40 25.86
C LYS A 33 13.39 7.40 24.93
N PRO A 34 12.74 6.25 24.70
CA PRO A 34 11.48 6.24 23.98
C PRO A 34 10.47 7.09 24.76
N GLU A 35 9.72 7.93 24.05
CA GLU A 35 8.61 8.67 24.67
C GLU A 35 7.70 7.68 25.40
N PRO A 36 7.22 8.02 26.62
CA PRO A 36 6.30 7.16 27.34
C PRO A 36 5.05 6.95 26.48
N VAL A 37 4.83 5.69 26.11
CA VAL A 37 3.72 5.25 25.28
C VAL A 37 2.40 5.67 25.93
N ASP A 38 1.62 6.51 25.24
CA ASP A 38 0.29 6.91 25.71
C ASP A 38 -0.67 5.72 25.66
N THR A 39 -0.95 5.18 26.84
CA THR A 39 -1.85 4.02 27.04
C THR A 39 -3.27 4.26 26.50
N ALA A 40 -3.76 5.50 26.47
CA ALA A 40 -5.07 5.83 25.92
C ALA A 40 -5.07 5.75 24.39
N SER A 41 -4.03 6.30 23.75
CA SER A 41 -3.80 6.18 22.31
C SER A 41 -3.69 4.72 21.85
N ASN A 42 -2.92 3.90 22.55
CA ASN A 42 -2.77 2.47 22.21
C ASN A 42 -4.08 1.67 22.39
N ARG A 43 -4.89 2.00 23.40
CA ARG A 43 -6.19 1.37 23.61
C ARG A 43 -7.16 1.71 22.47
N ASN A 44 -7.15 2.96 22.01
CA ASN A 44 -7.96 3.39 20.86
C ASN A 44 -7.52 2.68 19.58
N MET A 45 -6.21 2.57 19.35
CA MET A 45 -5.65 1.84 18.20
C MET A 45 -6.02 0.35 18.22
N THR A 46 -5.89 -0.30 19.39
CA THR A 46 -6.28 -1.69 19.62
C THR A 46 -7.75 -1.93 19.25
N LEU A 47 -8.64 -1.03 19.66
CA LEU A 47 -10.07 -1.10 19.34
C LEU A 47 -10.32 -0.91 17.84
N PHE A 48 -9.63 0.03 17.22
CA PHE A 48 -9.74 0.28 15.78
C PHE A 48 -9.31 -0.94 14.95
N ILE A 49 -8.18 -1.58 15.30
CA ILE A 49 -7.72 -2.81 14.64
C ILE A 49 -8.75 -3.93 14.81
N LYS A 50 -9.30 -4.15 16.02
CA LYS A 50 -10.34 -5.18 16.25
C LYS A 50 -11.58 -4.94 15.42
N ASN A 51 -12.07 -3.71 15.40
CA ASN A 51 -13.25 -3.37 14.62
C ASN A 51 -13.02 -3.62 13.12
N LYS A 52 -11.82 -3.36 12.62
CA LYS A 52 -11.46 -3.66 11.22
C LYS A 52 -11.34 -5.15 10.94
N ILE A 53 -10.79 -5.94 11.85
CA ILE A 53 -10.78 -7.40 11.73
C ILE A 53 -12.22 -7.93 11.65
N ILE A 54 -13.12 -7.46 12.53
CA ILE A 54 -14.54 -7.85 12.53
C ILE A 54 -15.23 -7.48 11.22
N ASP A 55 -14.96 -6.29 10.68
CA ASP A 55 -15.50 -5.82 9.40
C ASP A 55 -15.02 -6.71 8.23
N ILE A 56 -13.72 -7.04 8.19
CA ILE A 56 -13.17 -7.97 7.20
C ILE A 56 -13.81 -9.36 7.34
N ASP A 57 -13.96 -9.87 8.56
CA ASP A 57 -14.60 -11.16 8.81
C ASP A 57 -16.05 -11.17 8.36
N LYS A 58 -16.80 -10.10 8.60
CA LYS A 58 -18.16 -9.95 8.08
C LYS A 58 -18.15 -10.06 6.56
N LYS A 59 -17.29 -9.29 5.86
CA LYS A 59 -17.21 -9.30 4.39
C LYS A 59 -16.82 -10.68 3.84
N LEU A 60 -15.88 -11.36 4.50
CA LEU A 60 -15.47 -12.72 4.14
C LEU A 60 -16.62 -13.73 4.24
N ASN A 61 -17.47 -13.59 5.26
CA ASN A 61 -18.56 -14.52 5.59
C ASN A 61 -19.86 -14.23 4.83
N THR A 62 -20.26 -12.97 4.71
CA THR A 62 -21.53 -12.57 4.07
C THR A 62 -21.40 -12.43 2.56
N GLY A 63 -20.18 -12.17 2.06
CA GLY A 63 -19.96 -11.84 0.65
C GLY A 63 -20.68 -10.57 0.23
N GLU A 64 -20.92 -9.63 1.15
CA GLU A 64 -21.62 -8.36 0.90
C GLU A 64 -20.99 -7.64 -0.31
N ASP A 65 -21.72 -7.67 -1.42
CA ASP A 65 -21.31 -7.10 -2.69
C ASP A 65 -21.75 -5.62 -2.69
N GLU A 66 -20.90 -4.77 -2.12
CA GLU A 66 -21.00 -3.33 -2.42
C GLU A 66 -20.93 -3.17 -3.95
N THR A 67 -21.93 -2.52 -4.54
CA THR A 67 -22.05 -2.48 -5.99
C THR A 67 -21.01 -1.59 -6.66
N ASP A 68 -20.43 -0.64 -5.92
CA ASP A 68 -19.48 0.31 -6.47
C ASP A 68 -18.01 -0.16 -6.32
N ILE A 69 -17.34 -0.32 -7.47
CA ILE A 69 -15.93 -0.70 -7.58
C ILE A 69 -15.03 0.30 -6.85
N ALA A 70 -15.31 1.61 -6.97
CA ALA A 70 -14.47 2.64 -6.37
C ALA A 70 -14.52 2.60 -4.83
N THR A 71 -15.71 2.37 -4.26
CA THR A 71 -15.92 2.17 -2.82
C THR A 71 -15.15 0.95 -2.33
N ARG A 72 -15.22 -0.18 -3.04
CA ARG A 72 -14.49 -1.41 -2.67
C ARG A 72 -12.97 -1.24 -2.73
N ILE A 73 -12.45 -0.59 -3.77
CA ILE A 73 -11.01 -0.26 -3.88
C ILE A 73 -10.59 0.63 -2.71
N SER A 74 -11.39 1.66 -2.40
CA SER A 74 -11.12 2.60 -1.29
C SER A 74 -11.09 1.88 0.06
N TRP A 75 -11.98 0.91 0.28
CA TRP A 75 -11.97 0.07 1.49
C TRP A 75 -10.67 -0.74 1.61
N HIS A 76 -10.19 -1.36 0.53
CA HIS A 76 -8.89 -2.05 0.52
C HIS A 76 -7.70 -1.11 0.77
N LYS A 77 -7.72 0.09 0.19
CA LYS A 77 -6.71 1.14 0.43
C LYS A 77 -6.71 1.58 1.90
N SER A 78 -7.88 1.77 2.50
CA SER A 78 -8.02 2.12 3.92
C SER A 78 -7.44 1.04 4.85
N ASN A 79 -7.71 -0.24 4.59
CA ASN A 79 -7.15 -1.34 5.38
C ASN A 79 -5.62 -1.41 5.25
N THR A 80 -5.11 -1.19 4.04
CA THR A 80 -3.67 -1.12 3.76
C THR A 80 -3.01 0.06 4.48
N ALA A 81 -3.68 1.22 4.53
CA ALA A 81 -3.19 2.40 5.24
C ALA A 81 -3.10 2.13 6.75
N LEU A 82 -4.14 1.54 7.34
CA LEU A 82 -4.12 1.15 8.75
C LEU A 82 -2.97 0.19 9.05
N TYR A 83 -2.79 -0.86 8.24
CA TYR A 83 -1.68 -1.80 8.43
C TYR A 83 -0.33 -1.06 8.41
N ASN A 84 -0.14 -0.14 7.46
CA ASN A 84 1.08 0.65 7.34
C ASN A 84 1.32 1.62 8.50
N GLU A 85 0.26 2.11 9.15
CA GLU A 85 0.35 2.94 10.35
C GLU A 85 0.83 2.12 11.56
N VAL A 86 0.31 0.90 11.71
CA VAL A 86 0.59 0.08 12.89
C VAL A 86 1.81 -0.83 12.73
N LYS A 87 2.37 -0.97 11.51
CA LYS A 87 3.44 -1.95 11.24
C LYS A 87 4.71 -1.74 12.05
N ASN A 88 5.03 -0.49 12.38
CA ASN A 88 6.23 -0.11 13.13
C ASN A 88 5.96 0.08 14.64
N SER A 89 4.78 -0.30 15.13
CA SER A 89 4.46 -0.21 16.55
C SER A 89 5.34 -1.17 17.37
N HIS A 90 5.83 -0.69 18.50
CA HIS A 90 6.64 -1.48 19.46
C HIS A 90 5.79 -2.06 20.61
N ASP A 91 4.48 -1.79 20.61
CA ASP A 91 3.55 -2.34 21.60
C ASP A 91 3.23 -3.82 21.27
N LYS A 92 3.44 -4.71 22.25
CA LYS A 92 3.25 -6.17 22.06
C LYS A 92 1.79 -6.55 21.75
N THR A 93 0.82 -5.81 22.29
CA THR A 93 -0.60 -6.04 22.00
C THR A 93 -0.90 -5.67 20.56
N ILE A 94 -0.38 -4.52 20.11
CA ILE A 94 -0.53 -4.07 18.72
C ILE A 94 0.19 -5.04 17.76
N ASP A 95 1.35 -5.59 18.13
CA ASP A 95 2.08 -6.58 17.30
C ASP A 95 1.24 -7.84 17.00
N GLY A 96 0.57 -8.39 18.03
CA GLY A 96 -0.28 -9.56 17.86
C GLY A 96 -1.47 -9.28 16.94
N GLN A 97 -2.17 -8.16 17.18
CA GLN A 97 -3.33 -7.78 16.37
C GLN A 97 -2.96 -7.35 14.95
N ARG A 98 -1.76 -6.80 14.75
CA ARG A 98 -1.24 -6.48 13.41
C ARG A 98 -1.12 -7.74 12.57
N LYS A 99 -0.57 -8.84 13.13
CA LYS A 99 -0.42 -10.10 12.40
C LYS A 99 -1.77 -10.67 11.99
N GLU A 100 -2.74 -10.65 12.91
CA GLU A 100 -4.11 -11.05 12.60
C GLU A 100 -4.71 -10.16 11.50
N LEU A 101 -4.56 -8.84 11.60
CA LEU A 101 -5.01 -7.90 10.58
C LEU A 101 -4.36 -8.17 9.21
N GLU A 102 -3.06 -8.44 9.17
CA GLU A 102 -2.32 -8.79 7.95
C GLU A 102 -2.91 -10.02 7.26
N GLU A 103 -3.07 -11.11 8.02
CA GLU A 103 -3.65 -12.35 7.53
C GLU A 103 -5.05 -12.14 6.96
N LYS A 104 -5.89 -11.37 7.67
CA LYS A 104 -7.26 -11.06 7.26
C LYS A 104 -7.29 -10.19 5.99
N ILE A 105 -6.42 -9.19 5.90
CA ILE A 105 -6.30 -8.34 4.71
C ILE A 105 -5.89 -9.19 3.50
N VAL A 106 -4.86 -10.03 3.63
CA VAL A 106 -4.39 -10.90 2.54
C VAL A 106 -5.48 -11.87 2.09
N GLN A 107 -6.20 -12.48 3.04
CA GLN A 107 -7.31 -13.39 2.75
C GLN A 107 -8.43 -12.70 1.95
N VAL A 108 -8.88 -11.53 2.39
CA VAL A 108 -9.96 -10.80 1.69
C VAL A 108 -9.50 -10.27 0.35
N GLN A 109 -8.28 -9.73 0.23
CA GLN A 109 -7.72 -9.26 -1.04
C GLN A 109 -7.64 -10.38 -2.08
N THR A 110 -7.12 -11.55 -1.70
CA THR A 110 -7.00 -12.70 -2.60
C THR A 110 -8.36 -13.19 -3.12
N LYS A 111 -9.42 -13.03 -2.32
CA LYS A 111 -10.79 -13.40 -2.71
C LYS A 111 -11.48 -12.32 -3.55
N GLU A 112 -11.28 -11.05 -3.20
CA GLU A 112 -12.04 -9.92 -3.75
C GLU A 112 -11.44 -9.34 -5.04
N PHE A 113 -10.11 -9.27 -5.18
CA PHE A 113 -9.51 -8.67 -6.39
C PHE A 113 -9.91 -9.37 -7.69
N PRO A 114 -9.96 -10.71 -7.79
CA PRO A 114 -10.49 -11.37 -8.98
C PRO A 114 -11.94 -10.96 -9.30
N ARG A 115 -12.80 -10.78 -8.28
CA ARG A 115 -14.19 -10.35 -8.43
C ARG A 115 -14.30 -8.87 -8.85
N LEU A 116 -13.42 -8.02 -8.33
CA LEU A 116 -13.32 -6.62 -8.74
C LEU A 116 -12.94 -6.49 -10.22
N ARG A 117 -12.03 -7.35 -10.69
CA ARG A 117 -11.65 -7.41 -12.12
C ARG A 117 -12.83 -7.88 -12.97
N ASP A 118 -13.58 -8.89 -12.54
CA ASP A 118 -14.82 -9.31 -13.20
C ASP A 118 -15.84 -8.16 -13.29
N ALA A 119 -16.11 -7.51 -12.17
CA ALA A 119 -17.05 -6.39 -12.09
C ALA A 119 -16.63 -5.23 -13.01
N TYR A 120 -15.32 -4.93 -13.05
CA TYR A 120 -14.77 -3.93 -13.96
C TYR A 120 -15.06 -4.28 -15.42
N VAL A 121 -14.77 -5.50 -15.86
CA VAL A 121 -15.04 -5.93 -17.24
C VAL A 121 -16.52 -5.93 -17.55
N ALA A 122 -17.36 -6.45 -16.65
CA ALA A 122 -18.81 -6.40 -16.81
C ALA A 122 -19.33 -4.96 -16.98
N SER A 123 -18.83 -4.02 -16.17
CA SER A 123 -19.23 -2.60 -16.23
C SER A 123 -18.81 -1.88 -17.52
N LYS A 124 -17.77 -2.37 -18.21
CA LYS A 124 -17.22 -1.75 -19.43
C LYS A 124 -17.64 -2.44 -20.71
N THR A 125 -18.17 -3.65 -20.63
CA THR A 125 -18.49 -4.47 -21.81
C THR A 125 -19.44 -3.77 -22.77
N GLU A 126 -20.54 -3.18 -22.28
CA GLU A 126 -21.50 -2.50 -23.13
C GLU A 126 -20.92 -1.23 -23.79
N VAL A 127 -20.30 -0.37 -22.98
CA VAL A 127 -19.75 0.92 -23.46
C VAL A 127 -18.61 0.71 -24.45
N LEU A 128 -17.70 -0.24 -24.18
CA LEU A 128 -16.62 -0.55 -25.11
C LEU A 128 -17.13 -1.27 -26.36
N GLY A 129 -18.18 -2.08 -26.24
CA GLY A 129 -18.82 -2.73 -27.37
C GLY A 129 -19.41 -1.75 -28.38
N GLN A 130 -19.92 -0.59 -27.93
CA GLN A 130 -20.39 0.49 -28.80
C GLN A 130 -19.27 1.06 -29.69
N GLU A 131 -18.02 1.01 -29.21
CA GLU A 131 -16.83 1.46 -29.93
C GLU A 131 -16.12 0.30 -30.66
N HIS A 132 -16.79 -0.84 -30.83
CA HIS A 132 -16.23 -2.07 -31.42
C HIS A 132 -14.97 -2.59 -30.70
N ILE A 133 -14.92 -2.40 -29.38
CA ILE A 133 -13.85 -2.92 -28.51
C ILE A 133 -14.43 -4.04 -27.66
N ALA A 134 -13.92 -5.26 -27.83
CA ALA A 134 -14.17 -6.36 -26.91
C ALA A 134 -13.19 -6.32 -25.73
N ILE A 135 -13.65 -6.71 -24.55
CA ILE A 135 -12.86 -6.73 -23.31
C ILE A 135 -12.99 -8.11 -22.65
N SER A 136 -11.88 -8.69 -22.18
CA SER A 136 -11.86 -10.02 -21.58
C SER A 136 -10.75 -10.19 -20.54
N LEU A 137 -10.93 -11.17 -19.65
CA LEU A 137 -9.98 -11.53 -18.59
C LEU A 137 -9.35 -12.89 -18.88
N SER A 138 -8.09 -13.04 -18.49
CA SER A 138 -7.38 -14.31 -18.49
C SER A 138 -6.36 -14.39 -17.34
N GLY A 139 -5.71 -15.54 -17.19
CA GLY A 139 -4.84 -15.86 -16.06
C GLY A 139 -5.60 -16.44 -14.87
N ASP A 140 -4.92 -17.21 -14.02
CA ASP A 140 -5.52 -17.95 -12.90
C ASP A 140 -6.24 -17.04 -11.90
N LYS A 141 -5.76 -15.78 -11.77
CA LYS A 141 -6.33 -14.75 -10.89
C LYS A 141 -7.07 -13.65 -11.66
N LYS A 142 -7.34 -13.88 -12.95
CA LYS A 142 -7.95 -12.91 -13.86
C LYS A 142 -7.15 -11.61 -13.96
N ASP A 143 -5.84 -11.70 -13.81
CA ASP A 143 -4.90 -10.58 -13.70
C ASP A 143 -4.32 -10.13 -15.06
N ILE A 144 -4.77 -10.72 -16.15
CA ILE A 144 -4.47 -10.30 -17.53
C ILE A 144 -5.74 -9.75 -18.18
N LEU A 145 -5.74 -8.46 -18.52
CA LEU A 145 -6.85 -7.78 -19.19
C LEU A 145 -6.56 -7.63 -20.68
N THR A 146 -7.44 -8.13 -21.53
CA THR A 146 -7.31 -8.02 -22.99
C THR A 146 -8.36 -7.10 -23.57
N PHE A 147 -7.93 -6.11 -24.35
CA PHE A 147 -8.78 -5.29 -25.20
C PHE A 147 -8.57 -5.69 -26.67
N THR A 148 -9.66 -5.94 -27.40
CA THR A 148 -9.60 -6.35 -28.81
C THR A 148 -10.39 -5.37 -29.66
N GLY A 149 -9.75 -4.77 -30.66
CA GLY A 149 -10.38 -3.83 -31.59
C GLY A 149 -9.38 -3.24 -32.58
N GLN A 150 -9.83 -2.97 -33.81
CA GLN A 150 -8.94 -2.48 -34.89
C GLN A 150 -8.23 -1.16 -34.53
N MET A 151 -8.85 -0.33 -33.69
CA MET A 151 -8.25 0.94 -33.24
C MET A 151 -6.91 0.79 -32.52
N PHE A 152 -6.58 -0.41 -32.02
CA PHE A 152 -5.33 -0.68 -31.33
C PHE A 152 -4.17 -1.02 -32.26
N GLU A 153 -4.35 -1.10 -33.58
CA GLU A 153 -3.21 -1.31 -34.51
C GLU A 153 -2.12 -0.22 -34.37
N PRO A 154 -2.44 1.08 -34.25
CA PRO A 154 -1.43 2.11 -34.08
C PRO A 154 -0.87 2.17 -32.64
N LYS A 155 0.46 2.12 -32.50
CA LYS A 155 1.16 2.28 -31.20
C LYS A 155 0.79 3.54 -30.42
N LYS A 156 0.41 4.62 -31.12
CA LYS A 156 -0.02 5.87 -30.47
C LYS A 156 -1.32 5.67 -29.71
N THR A 157 -2.33 5.04 -30.34
CA THR A 157 -3.62 4.75 -29.72
C THR A 157 -3.45 3.85 -28.50
N GLN A 158 -2.59 2.82 -28.59
CA GLN A 158 -2.27 1.95 -27.45
C GLN A 158 -1.73 2.76 -26.25
N LYS A 159 -0.79 3.67 -26.48
CA LYS A 159 -0.20 4.52 -25.43
C LYS A 159 -1.21 5.49 -24.82
N ASP A 160 -2.00 6.15 -25.65
CA ASP A 160 -3.00 7.13 -25.20
C ASP A 160 -4.10 6.43 -24.39
N PHE A 161 -4.56 5.27 -24.86
CA PHE A 161 -5.53 4.46 -24.12
C PHE A 161 -4.95 3.95 -22.79
N MET A 162 -3.72 3.42 -22.80
CA MET A 162 -3.03 2.98 -21.58
C MET A 162 -2.91 4.11 -20.56
N LYS A 163 -2.55 5.33 -20.97
CA LYS A 163 -2.48 6.49 -20.07
C LYS A 163 -3.81 6.77 -19.36
N ASN A 164 -4.93 6.60 -20.05
CA ASN A 164 -6.26 6.86 -19.49
C ASN A 164 -6.72 5.79 -18.51
N ILE A 165 -6.31 4.53 -18.71
CA ILE A 165 -6.75 3.41 -17.87
C ILE A 165 -5.71 3.01 -16.81
N HIS A 166 -4.49 3.57 -16.85
CA HIS A 166 -3.36 3.13 -16.02
C HIS A 166 -3.71 3.08 -14.52
N GLU A 167 -4.31 4.15 -14.00
CA GLU A 167 -4.64 4.25 -12.57
C GLU A 167 -5.60 3.13 -12.14
N ILE A 168 -6.70 2.94 -12.87
CA ILE A 168 -7.69 1.91 -12.50
C ILE A 168 -7.14 0.50 -12.66
N VAL A 169 -6.34 0.22 -13.70
CA VAL A 169 -5.77 -1.13 -13.85
C VAL A 169 -4.68 -1.42 -12.82
N TYR A 170 -3.94 -0.38 -12.39
CA TYR A 170 -2.96 -0.47 -11.31
C TYR A 170 -3.66 -0.76 -9.98
N ASP A 171 -4.72 -0.01 -9.67
CA ASP A 171 -5.51 -0.18 -8.44
C ASP A 171 -6.23 -1.54 -8.38
N LEU A 172 -6.70 -2.04 -9.52
CA LEU A 172 -7.25 -3.39 -9.67
C LEU A 172 -6.19 -4.50 -9.71
N ARG A 173 -4.91 -4.13 -9.55
CA ARG A 173 -3.78 -5.06 -9.48
C ARG A 173 -3.68 -5.98 -10.69
N PHE A 174 -4.01 -5.49 -11.88
CA PHE A 174 -3.69 -6.24 -13.11
C PHE A 174 -2.17 -6.37 -13.23
N LYS A 175 -1.71 -7.49 -13.77
CA LYS A 175 -0.28 -7.73 -14.08
C LYS A 175 0.05 -7.40 -15.52
N LYS A 176 -0.90 -7.60 -16.42
CA LYS A 176 -0.69 -7.40 -17.83
C LYS A 176 -1.93 -6.84 -18.51
N ILE A 177 -1.70 -5.89 -19.40
CA ILE A 177 -2.68 -5.44 -20.38
C ILE A 177 -2.25 -5.93 -21.76
N VAL A 178 -3.20 -6.47 -22.52
CA VAL A 178 -2.99 -6.98 -23.86
C VAL A 178 -3.89 -6.22 -24.81
N TYR A 179 -3.33 -5.65 -25.87
CA TYR A 179 -4.09 -5.12 -26.99
C TYR A 179 -4.03 -6.09 -28.17
N LYS A 180 -5.18 -6.36 -28.78
CA LYS A 180 -5.30 -7.15 -30.02
C LYS A 180 -6.07 -6.34 -31.07
N TRP A 181 -5.66 -6.42 -32.33
CA TRP A 181 -6.36 -5.74 -33.44
C TRP A 181 -6.72 -6.66 -34.61
N SER A 182 -6.37 -7.94 -34.54
CA SER A 182 -6.87 -8.99 -35.44
C SER A 182 -6.86 -10.35 -34.74
N GLU A 183 -7.39 -11.38 -35.42
CA GLU A 183 -7.34 -12.78 -34.96
C GLU A 183 -5.93 -13.41 -35.06
N SER A 184 -5.00 -12.72 -35.73
CA SER A 184 -3.61 -13.16 -35.87
C SER A 184 -2.87 -13.07 -34.54
N GLN A 185 -2.15 -14.14 -34.18
CA GLN A 185 -1.27 -14.16 -33.01
C GLN A 185 -0.09 -13.15 -33.10
N LYS A 186 0.14 -12.54 -34.27
CA LYS A 186 1.16 -11.51 -34.48
C LYS A 186 0.65 -10.10 -34.17
N ASP A 187 -0.66 -9.92 -34.10
CA ASP A 187 -1.31 -8.62 -33.99
C ASP A 187 -1.71 -8.34 -32.54
N ILE A 188 -0.69 -8.38 -31.69
CA ILE A 188 -0.79 -8.29 -30.24
C ILE A 188 0.29 -7.35 -29.68
N ALA A 189 -0.07 -6.59 -28.64
CA ALA A 189 0.87 -5.79 -27.87
C ALA A 189 0.64 -6.00 -26.37
N ASP A 190 1.71 -6.39 -25.67
CA ASP A 190 1.71 -6.65 -24.23
C ASP A 190 2.28 -5.46 -23.46
N TYR A 191 1.65 -5.14 -22.34
CA TYR A 191 2.06 -4.11 -21.39
C TYR A 191 2.05 -4.69 -19.98
N GLU A 192 3.23 -4.81 -19.37
CA GLU A 192 3.35 -5.20 -17.97
C GLU A 192 2.99 -4.03 -17.05
N ILE A 193 2.27 -4.34 -15.97
CA ILE A 193 1.85 -3.37 -14.95
C ILE A 193 2.54 -3.75 -13.64
N ASP A 194 3.37 -2.84 -13.12
CA ASP A 194 4.10 -3.01 -11.86
C ASP A 194 3.18 -2.78 -10.64
N SER A 195 2.11 -3.57 -10.55
CA SER A 195 1.16 -3.54 -9.43
C SER A 195 1.57 -4.52 -8.33
N LYS A 196 1.03 -4.34 -7.12
CA LYS A 196 1.14 -5.32 -6.02
C LYS A 196 0.40 -6.62 -6.37
N LYS A 197 0.87 -7.77 -5.91
CA LYS A 197 0.12 -9.04 -5.94
C LYS A 197 -1.07 -8.96 -4.98
N ASP A 198 -2.07 -9.81 -5.18
CA ASP A 198 -3.25 -9.87 -4.29
C ASP A 198 -2.90 -10.32 -2.86
N THR A 199 -1.70 -10.86 -2.66
CA THR A 199 -1.15 -11.27 -1.35
C THR A 199 -0.26 -10.23 -0.70
N GLU A 200 -0.05 -9.07 -1.33
CA GLU A 200 0.80 -7.99 -0.82
C GLU A 200 -0.04 -6.84 -0.28
N ILE A 201 0.41 -6.26 0.85
CA ILE A 201 -0.20 -5.09 1.49
C ILE A 201 0.49 -3.81 1.04
#